data_AF-A0A1F8TQ18-F1
#
_entry.id   AF-A0A1F8TQ18-F1
#
_cell.length_a   1.000
_cell.length_b   1.000
_cell.length_c   1.000
_cell.angle_alpha   90.00
_cell.angle_beta   90.00
_cell.angle_gamma   90.00
#
_symmetry.space_group_name_H-M   'P 1'
#
loop_
_entity.id
_entity.type
_entity.pdbx_description
1 polymer ?
#
loop_
_entity_poly.entity_id
_entity_poly.type
_entity_poly.pdbx_seq_one_letter_code
_entity_poly.pdbx_strand_id
1 'polypeptide(L)'
;MAVRAELYCYFCGHGCGEVLTPAAMRRPTPEQLRTAYATVPEGVAPVWEGTQPRCPRCGGQLFLERFEHEVVRRSARALKRAS
;
A
#
# COMPACT_ATOMS: atom_id res chain seq x y z
N MET A 1 6.24 10.17 -8.22
CA MET A 1 6.04 10.26 -6.76
C MET A 1 5.33 9.00 -6.33
N ALA A 2 5.64 8.50 -5.13
CA ALA A 2 4.99 7.31 -4.58
C ALA A 2 4.29 7.70 -3.28
N VAL A 3 3.31 6.92 -2.87
CA VAL A 3 2.56 7.12 -1.63
C VAL A 3 2.60 5.81 -0.86
N ARG A 4 2.92 5.90 0.42
CA ARG A 4 2.82 4.78 1.37
C ARG A 4 1.36 4.64 1.77
N ALA A 5 0.82 3.44 1.61
CA ALA A 5 -0.58 3.13 1.83
C ALA A 5 -0.70 1.79 2.55
N GLU A 6 -1.60 1.71 3.53
CA GLU A 6 -1.94 0.46 4.22
C GLU A 6 -3.45 0.31 4.35
N LEU A 7 -3.96 -0.89 4.08
CA LEU A 7 -5.38 -1.23 4.22
C LEU A 7 -5.65 -1.84 5.58
N TYR A 8 -6.68 -1.33 6.25
CA TYR A 8 -7.13 -1.79 7.56
C TYR A 8 -8.54 -2.38 7.49
N CYS A 9 -8.79 -3.41 8.28
CA CYS A 9 -10.12 -3.99 8.40
C CYS A 9 -10.98 -3.23 9.39
N TYR A 10 -12.17 -2.83 8.95
CA TYR A 10 -13.16 -2.15 9.81
C TYR A 10 -13.63 -3.02 10.98
N PHE A 11 -13.62 -4.35 10.82
CA PHE A 11 -14.20 -5.27 11.81
C PHE A 11 -13.18 -5.79 12.82
N CYS A 12 -11.98 -6.17 12.39
CA CYS A 12 -10.97 -6.79 13.25
C CYS A 12 -9.71 -5.94 13.44
N GLY A 13 -9.63 -4.76 12.82
CA GLY A 13 -8.47 -3.86 12.91
C GLY A 13 -7.20 -4.37 12.23
N HIS A 14 -7.26 -5.51 11.53
CA HIS A 14 -6.08 -6.09 10.89
C HIS A 14 -5.58 -5.21 9.74
N GLY A 15 -4.30 -4.81 9.82
CA GLY A 15 -3.56 -4.17 8.73
C GLY A 15 -3.03 -5.21 7.74
N CYS A 16 -3.16 -4.93 6.44
CA CYS A 16 -2.73 -5.82 5.36
C CYS A 16 -1.27 -5.58 4.93
N GLY A 17 -0.50 -4.86 5.75
CA GLY A 17 0.87 -4.48 5.44
C GLY A 17 0.95 -3.25 4.55
N GLU A 18 2.01 -2.48 4.73
CA GLU A 18 2.22 -1.25 3.98
C GLU A 18 2.76 -1.52 2.57
N VAL A 19 2.23 -0.79 1.58
CA VAL A 19 2.67 -0.84 0.19
C VAL A 19 2.97 0.55 -0.37
N LEU A 20 3.88 0.59 -1.35
CA LEU A 20 4.17 1.79 -2.13
C LEU A 20 3.34 1.78 -3.41
N THR A 21 2.57 2.86 -3.63
CA THR A 21 1.75 3.04 -4.83
C THR A 21 2.24 4.23 -5.65
N PRO A 22 2.22 4.17 -7.00
CA PRO A 22 2.61 5.29 -7.85
C PRO A 22 1.46 6.31 -7.95
N ALA A 23 1.21 7.06 -6.86
CA ALA A 23 0.22 8.12 -6.82
C ALA A 23 0.89 9.51 -6.71
N ALA A 24 0.46 10.46 -7.56
CA ALA A 24 1.02 11.80 -7.65
C ALA A 24 0.17 12.82 -6.86
N MET A 25 0.16 12.69 -5.52
CA MET A 25 -0.54 13.57 -4.55
C MET A 25 -2.05 13.33 -4.36
N ARG A 26 -2.59 12.20 -4.82
CA ARG A 26 -3.99 11.83 -4.62
C ARG A 26 -4.11 10.48 -3.93
N ARG A 27 -5.28 10.22 -3.35
CA ARG A 27 -5.64 8.90 -2.82
C ARG A 27 -5.38 7.84 -3.89
N PRO A 28 -4.63 6.75 -3.60
CA PRO A 28 -4.39 5.67 -4.55
C PRO A 28 -5.70 5.06 -5.04
N THR A 29 -5.78 4.71 -6.33
CA THR A 29 -6.95 4.02 -6.87
C THR A 29 -6.98 2.54 -6.43
N PRO A 30 -8.15 1.89 -6.46
CA PRO A 30 -8.26 0.46 -6.17
C PRO A 30 -7.33 -0.42 -7.02
N GLU A 31 -7.16 -0.09 -8.31
CA GLU A 31 -6.26 -0.82 -9.21
C GLU A 31 -4.80 -0.65 -8.80
N GLN A 32 -4.39 0.58 -8.44
CA GLN A 32 -3.04 0.85 -7.97
C GLN A 32 -2.72 0.08 -6.69
N LEU A 33 -3.69 0.01 -5.76
CA LEU A 33 -3.57 -0.79 -4.55
C LEU A 33 -3.48 -2.28 -4.89
N ARG A 34 -4.35 -2.79 -5.78
CA ARG A 34 -4.32 -4.20 -6.20
C ARG A 34 -2.97 -4.60 -6.76
N THR A 35 -2.41 -3.79 -7.66
CA THR A 35 -1.08 -4.04 -8.21
C THR A 35 0.00 -4.01 -7.13
N ALA A 36 -0.07 -3.05 -6.20
CA ALA A 36 0.92 -2.94 -5.14
C ALA A 36 0.86 -4.10 -4.12
N TYR A 37 -0.33 -4.61 -3.82
CA TYR A 37 -0.51 -5.76 -2.93
C TYR A 37 -0.21 -7.12 -3.59
N ALA A 38 -0.03 -7.17 -4.91
CA ALA A 38 0.31 -8.42 -5.61
C ALA A 38 1.69 -8.98 -5.21
N THR A 39 2.55 -8.17 -4.58
CA THR A 39 3.86 -8.58 -4.09
C THR A 39 3.87 -8.90 -2.59
N VAL A 40 2.76 -8.68 -1.88
CA VAL A 40 2.61 -8.96 -0.46
C VAL A 40 2.29 -10.45 -0.25
N PRO A 41 2.86 -11.12 0.76
CA PRO A 41 2.59 -12.54 1.00
C PRO A 41 1.10 -12.86 1.15
N GLU A 42 0.72 -14.05 0.66
CA GLU A 42 -0.60 -14.61 0.87
C GLU A 42 -0.91 -14.75 2.37
N GLY A 43 -2.12 -14.39 2.78
CA GLY A 43 -2.54 -14.34 4.19
C GLY A 43 -2.32 -13.00 4.89
N VAL A 44 -1.45 -12.14 4.33
CA VAL A 44 -1.31 -10.72 4.73
C VAL A 44 -1.99 -9.82 3.70
N ALA A 45 -1.83 -10.14 2.42
CA ALA A 45 -2.45 -9.41 1.33
C ALA A 45 -3.99 -9.43 1.42
N PRO A 46 -4.66 -8.32 1.01
CA PRO A 46 -6.11 -8.28 0.89
C PRO A 46 -6.62 -9.27 -0.16
N VAL A 47 -7.79 -9.84 0.10
CA VAL A 47 -8.54 -10.65 -0.89
C VAL A 47 -9.37 -9.71 -1.75
N TRP A 48 -9.29 -9.85 -3.08
CA TRP A 48 -9.98 -8.96 -4.01
C TRP A 48 -11.25 -9.60 -4.56
N GLU A 49 -12.40 -8.99 -4.26
CA GLU A 49 -13.70 -9.33 -4.85
C GLU A 49 -14.11 -8.20 -5.80
N GLY A 50 -13.77 -8.35 -7.08
CA GLY A 50 -13.80 -7.22 -8.00
C GLY A 50 -12.89 -6.09 -7.49
N THR A 51 -13.35 -4.84 -7.55
CA THR A 51 -12.59 -3.66 -7.10
C THR A 51 -12.56 -3.47 -5.58
N GLN A 52 -13.33 -4.25 -4.82
CA GLN A 52 -13.44 -4.11 -3.37
C GLN A 52 -12.46 -5.07 -2.64
N PRO A 53 -11.50 -4.54 -1.87
CA PRO A 53 -10.63 -5.37 -1.04
C PRO A 53 -11.36 -5.85 0.23
N ARG A 54 -11.09 -7.09 0.63
CA ARG A 54 -11.63 -7.81 1.79
C ARG A 54 -10.50 -8.35 2.67
N CYS A 55 -10.74 -8.37 3.97
CA CYS A 55 -9.75 -8.80 4.95
C CYS A 55 -9.44 -10.29 4.79
N PRO A 56 -8.16 -10.70 4.71
CA PRO A 56 -7.79 -12.11 4.57
C PRO A 56 -8.12 -12.94 5.82
N ARG A 57 -8.38 -12.29 6.97
CA ARG A 57 -8.67 -12.98 8.24
C ARG A 57 -10.16 -13.23 8.47
N CYS A 58 -10.99 -12.21 8.29
CA CYS A 58 -12.42 -12.28 8.65
C CYS A 58 -13.37 -11.98 7.47
N GLY A 59 -12.85 -11.71 6.27
CA GLY A 59 -13.64 -11.32 5.12
C GLY A 59 -14.27 -9.92 5.24
N GLY A 60 -14.00 -9.16 6.30
CA GLY A 60 -14.55 -7.81 6.50
C GLY A 60 -14.09 -6.80 5.45
N GLN A 61 -14.83 -5.69 5.33
CA GLN A 61 -14.46 -4.60 4.42
C GLN A 61 -13.14 -3.96 4.86
N LEU A 62 -12.24 -3.76 3.89
CA LEU A 62 -11.00 -3.02 4.09
C LEU A 62 -11.17 -1.57 3.64
N PHE A 63 -10.51 -0.68 4.36
CA PHE A 63 -10.46 0.74 4.04
C PHE A 63 -9.02 1.26 4.14
N LEU A 64 -8.77 2.36 3.46
CA LEU A 64 -7.52 3.09 3.53
C LEU A 64 -7.69 4.19 4.58
N GLU A 65 -7.12 4.02 5.77
CA GLU A 65 -7.28 4.97 6.88
C GLU A 65 -6.47 6.24 6.65
N ARG A 66 -5.18 6.09 6.34
CA ARG A 66 -4.24 7.19 6.07
C ARG A 66 -3.30 6.77 4.95
N PHE A 67 -2.92 7.71 4.10
CA PHE A 67 -1.88 7.52 3.10
C PHE A 67 -0.90 8.68 3.20
N GLU A 68 0.38 8.37 3.40
CA GLU A 68 1.42 9.37 3.57
C GLU A 68 2.14 9.63 2.25
N HIS A 69 2.24 10.91 1.89
CA HIS A 69 3.00 11.34 0.73
C HIS A 69 4.50 11.24 1.02
N GLU A 70 5.10 10.09 0.75
CA GLU A 70 6.54 10.02 0.70
C GLU A 70 7.02 10.60 -0.64
N VAL A 71 7.50 11.86 -0.61
CA VAL A 71 8.32 12.38 -1.70
C VAL A 71 9.61 11.58 -1.66
N VAL A 72 9.64 10.43 -2.35
CA VAL A 72 10.89 9.74 -2.66
C VAL A 72 11.69 10.70 -3.53
N ARG A 73 12.48 11.58 -2.88
CA ARG A 73 13.54 12.31 -3.55
C ARG A 73 14.45 11.22 -4.07
N ARG A 74 14.38 11.00 -5.38
CA ARG A 74 15.30 10.18 -6.14
C ARG A 74 16.69 10.59 -5.66
N SER A 75 17.32 9.77 -4.80
CA SER A 75 18.71 9.95 -4.43
C SER A 75 19.51 9.69 -5.69
N ALA A 76 19.70 10.76 -6.47
CA ALA A 76 20.65 10.78 -7.54
C ALA A 76 21.99 10.39 -6.92
N ARG A 77 22.62 9.37 -7.51
CA ARG A 77 24.00 9.01 -7.23
C ARG A 77 24.85 10.27 -7.09
N ALA A 78 25.47 10.45 -5.94
CA ALA A 78 26.74 11.14 -5.84
C ALA A 78 27.69 10.19 -5.12
N LEU A 79 28.53 9.53 -5.91
CA LEU A 79 29.79 8.95 -5.44
C LEU A 79 30.55 10.02 -4.66
N LYS A 80 31.05 9.66 -3.48
CA LYS A 80 32.49 9.56 -3.17
C LYS A 80 32.65 9.24 -1.68
N ARG A 81 32.99 7.98 -1.37
CA ARG A 81 33.85 7.73 -0.22
C ARG A 81 35.22 8.30 -0.59
N ALA A 82 35.69 9.28 0.18
CA ALA A 82 37.10 9.58 0.28
C ALA A 82 37.49 9.33 1.75
N SER A 83 38.59 8.59 1.89
CA SER A 83 39.26 8.21 3.13
C SER A 83 39.58 9.37 4.05
#